data_AF-A0A090X775-F1
#
_entry.id   AF-A0A090X775-F1
#
_cell.length_a   1.000
_cell.length_b   1.000
_cell.length_c   1.000
_cell.angle_alpha   90.00
_cell.angle_beta   90.00
_cell.angle_gamma   90.00
#
_symmetry.space_group_name_H-M   'P 1'
#
loop_
_entity.id
_entity.type
_entity.pdbx_description
1 polymer ?
#
loop_
_entity_poly.entity_id
_entity_poly.type
_entity_poly.pdbx_seq_one_letter_code
_entity_poly.pdbx_strand_id
1 'polypeptide(L)'
;MTKPTSLTRIVLGKYFGAFILILIALAPTLLYVYTINQLGNPVGNLDIGSALGSYLGLLFLAAAYTAIGIFTSTITDNQIVAFITSVFLCFLFYIGFEGIADFASSNFIDQLGMSSHYKSISRGVLDTRDILYFISITAFFIFISIKGIKNEKLQKKSWIQIASLFVVFFILNSAVNGIHKRFDLTKDSRYTLSEASLDIIKNVDTPIIIDVFLESENFPSEFRRLQTETRQLLEEFEAENSNIIFNFFNPLEDEANRDIIIEQLTQRGLTPMQMSVQENGASTQAIIFPWALASYNNQTVTIPLIKNKIGTNQQELVSNSVQHLEYAFADGFSKLTNPKSKKIAILKGNEQLEDKYIADFVKKLGEYYLIAPFTLDSVAKNHKQH
;
A
#
# COMPACT_ATOMS: atom_id res chain seq x y z
N MET A 1 54.88 -15.12 -15.12
CA MET A 1 53.96 -15.26 -16.26
C MET A 1 52.59 -15.65 -15.73
N THR A 2 51.67 -14.71 -15.59
CA THR A 2 50.26 -14.98 -15.26
C THR A 2 49.43 -14.45 -16.42
N LYS A 3 48.60 -15.31 -17.03
CA LYS A 3 47.68 -14.92 -18.10
C LYS A 3 46.84 -13.72 -17.61
N PRO A 4 46.71 -12.63 -18.38
CA PRO A 4 45.84 -11.53 -17.99
C PRO A 4 44.43 -12.08 -17.85
N THR A 5 43.93 -12.14 -16.61
CA THR A 5 42.55 -12.52 -16.34
C THR A 5 41.65 -11.40 -16.86
N SER A 6 40.54 -11.78 -17.48
CA SER A 6 39.57 -10.79 -17.96
C SER A 6 39.10 -9.91 -16.79
N LEU A 7 39.11 -8.59 -16.96
CA LEU A 7 38.61 -7.63 -15.97
C LEU A 7 37.18 -7.97 -15.52
N THR A 8 36.34 -8.44 -16.45
CA THR A 8 34.98 -8.92 -16.16
C THR A 8 34.98 -10.04 -15.13
N ARG A 9 35.90 -11.00 -15.23
CA ARG A 9 35.99 -12.11 -14.26
C ARG A 9 36.44 -11.63 -12.89
N ILE A 10 37.34 -10.65 -12.82
CA ILE A 10 37.78 -10.06 -11.55
C ILE A 10 36.61 -9.37 -10.85
N VAL A 11 35.89 -8.50 -11.56
CA VAL A 11 34.75 -7.75 -11.00
C VAL A 11 33.64 -8.70 -10.56
N LEU A 12 33.21 -9.62 -11.44
CA LEU A 12 32.15 -10.58 -11.10
C LEU A 12 32.58 -11.52 -9.97
N GLY A 13 33.85 -11.93 -9.91
CA GLY A 13 34.37 -12.73 -8.81
C GLY A 13 34.28 -12.01 -7.46
N LYS A 14 34.67 -10.73 -7.40
CA LYS A 14 34.50 -9.89 -6.20
C LYS A 14 33.03 -9.74 -5.83
N TYR A 15 32.17 -9.50 -6.82
CA TYR A 15 30.73 -9.32 -6.64
C TYR A 15 30.06 -10.56 -6.05
N PHE A 16 30.19 -11.71 -6.71
CA PHE A 16 29.58 -12.94 -6.23
C PHE A 16 30.19 -13.39 -4.90
N GLY A 17 31.50 -13.19 -4.69
CA GLY A 17 32.15 -13.48 -3.41
C GLY A 17 31.53 -12.69 -2.25
N ALA A 18 31.40 -11.36 -2.41
CA ALA A 18 30.78 -10.51 -1.41
C ALA A 18 29.28 -10.81 -1.23
N PHE A 19 28.55 -11.00 -2.33
CA PHE A 19 27.11 -11.30 -2.27
C PHE A 19 26.81 -12.64 -1.59
N ILE A 20 27.60 -13.69 -1.84
CA ILE A 20 27.47 -14.98 -1.16
C ILE A 20 27.75 -14.85 0.34
N LEU A 21 28.73 -14.04 0.75
CA LEU A 21 28.97 -13.78 2.17
C LEU A 21 27.75 -13.15 2.84
N ILE A 22 27.04 -12.24 2.17
CA ILE A 22 25.80 -11.66 2.67
C ILE A 22 24.70 -12.73 2.77
N LEU A 23 24.55 -13.61 1.78
CA LEU A 23 23.59 -14.73 1.85
C LEU A 23 23.84 -15.62 3.08
N ILE A 24 25.10 -15.95 3.35
CA ILE A 24 25.49 -16.73 4.52
C ILE A 24 25.18 -15.96 5.82
N ALA A 25 25.40 -14.64 5.84
CA ALA A 25 25.09 -13.81 7.00
C ALA A 25 23.57 -13.67 7.26
N LEU A 26 22.74 -13.70 6.22
CA LEU A 26 21.29 -13.64 6.35
C LEU A 26 20.65 -14.97 6.76
N ALA A 27 21.22 -16.10 6.34
CA ALA A 27 20.70 -17.44 6.66
C ALA A 27 20.36 -17.67 8.16
N PRO A 28 21.23 -17.34 9.14
CA PRO A 28 20.91 -17.57 10.55
C PRO A 28 19.75 -16.69 11.06
N THR A 29 19.45 -15.58 10.39
CA THR A 29 18.34 -14.70 10.81
C THR A 29 16.96 -15.34 10.57
N LEU A 30 16.86 -16.35 9.71
CA LEU A 30 15.62 -17.12 9.51
C LEU A 30 15.15 -17.83 10.80
N LEU A 31 16.07 -18.06 11.75
CA LEU A 31 15.72 -18.56 13.08
C LEU A 31 14.75 -17.61 13.80
N TYR A 32 14.91 -16.29 13.63
CA TYR A 32 14.01 -15.30 14.24
C TYR A 32 12.60 -15.39 13.68
N VAL A 33 12.44 -15.61 12.37
CA VAL A 33 11.13 -15.83 11.74
C VAL A 33 10.43 -17.02 12.38
N TYR A 34 11.16 -18.13 12.54
CA TYR A 34 10.63 -19.32 13.19
C TYR A 34 10.23 -19.05 14.65
N THR A 35 11.11 -18.41 15.43
CA THR A 35 10.83 -18.10 16.84
C THR A 35 9.60 -17.20 16.99
N ILE A 36 9.50 -16.12 16.21
CA ILE A 36 8.36 -15.19 16.28
C ILE A 36 7.06 -15.90 15.86
N ASN A 37 7.10 -16.74 14.82
CA ASN A 37 5.93 -17.49 14.40
C ASN A 37 5.42 -18.45 15.49
N GLN A 38 6.33 -19.09 16.24
CA GLN A 38 5.97 -20.03 17.31
C GLN A 38 5.56 -19.34 18.63
N LEU A 39 6.18 -18.22 18.98
CA LEU A 39 5.85 -17.45 20.18
C LEU A 39 4.69 -16.45 19.95
N GLY A 40 4.20 -16.33 18.73
CA GLY A 40 3.05 -15.51 18.40
C GLY A 40 1.78 -15.97 19.14
N ASN A 41 0.88 -15.02 19.39
CA ASN A 41 -0.44 -15.30 19.96
C ASN A 41 -1.53 -14.80 19.00
N PRO A 42 -2.31 -15.69 18.35
CA PRO A 42 -2.17 -17.15 18.36
C PRO A 42 -0.87 -17.63 17.67
N VAL A 43 -0.50 -18.89 17.91
CA VAL A 43 0.66 -19.51 17.23
C VAL A 43 0.42 -19.47 15.73
N GLY A 44 1.42 -19.01 14.96
CA GLY A 44 1.28 -18.83 13.52
C GLY A 44 0.68 -17.48 13.07
N ASN A 45 0.50 -16.52 13.99
CA ASN A 45 -0.02 -15.17 13.69
C ASN A 45 1.04 -14.24 13.04
N LEU A 46 2.08 -14.79 12.41
CA LEU A 46 3.06 -14.02 11.66
C LEU A 46 2.63 -13.94 10.19
N ASP A 47 2.74 -12.74 9.60
CA ASP A 47 2.56 -12.58 8.16
C ASP A 47 3.80 -13.12 7.42
N ILE A 48 3.71 -14.37 6.98
CA ILE A 48 4.78 -15.06 6.26
C ILE A 48 5.03 -14.40 4.89
N GLY A 49 4.00 -13.84 4.24
CA GLY A 49 4.14 -13.20 2.93
C GLY A 49 4.97 -11.93 3.03
N SER A 50 4.62 -11.06 3.98
CA SER A 50 5.42 -9.87 4.29
C SER A 50 6.85 -10.23 4.73
N ALA A 51 7.02 -11.29 5.54
CA ALA A 51 8.34 -11.74 5.95
C ALA A 51 9.20 -12.19 4.75
N LEU A 52 8.66 -13.06 3.88
CA LEU A 52 9.34 -13.52 2.67
C LEU A 52 9.65 -12.37 1.71
N GLY A 53 8.68 -11.46 1.51
CA GLY A 53 8.86 -10.23 0.75
C GLY A 53 10.02 -9.41 1.29
N SER A 54 10.06 -9.16 2.60
CA SER A 54 11.15 -8.43 3.26
C SER A 54 12.52 -9.08 3.04
N TYR A 55 12.63 -10.41 3.13
CA TYR A 55 13.87 -11.12 2.82
C TYR A 55 14.27 -10.98 1.35
N LEU A 56 13.33 -11.13 0.41
CA LEU A 56 13.60 -10.95 -1.02
C LEU A 56 14.03 -9.52 -1.35
N GLY A 57 13.33 -8.52 -0.82
CA GLY A 57 13.68 -7.11 -0.96
C GLY A 57 15.09 -6.82 -0.40
N LEU A 58 15.43 -7.42 0.74
CA LEU A 58 16.75 -7.27 1.35
C LEU A 58 17.86 -7.90 0.50
N LEU A 59 17.59 -9.04 -0.16
CA LEU A 59 18.53 -9.65 -1.09
C LEU A 59 18.79 -8.77 -2.31
N PHE A 60 17.75 -8.17 -2.89
CA PHE A 60 17.88 -7.24 -3.99
C PHE A 60 18.63 -5.95 -3.59
N LEU A 61 18.33 -5.42 -2.40
CA LEU A 61 19.03 -4.27 -1.85
C LEU A 61 20.52 -4.58 -1.60
N ALA A 62 20.82 -5.75 -1.02
CA ALA A 62 22.18 -6.22 -0.81
C ALA A 62 22.96 -6.41 -2.12
N ALA A 63 22.31 -6.93 -3.17
CA ALA A 63 22.88 -7.05 -4.50
C ALA A 63 23.28 -5.67 -5.05
N ALA A 64 22.37 -4.69 -4.99
CA ALA A 64 22.63 -3.34 -5.45
C ALA A 64 23.76 -2.65 -4.66
N TYR A 65 23.73 -2.72 -3.32
CA TYR A 65 24.77 -2.15 -2.47
C TYR A 65 26.14 -2.80 -2.69
N THR A 66 26.19 -4.11 -2.91
CA THR A 66 27.43 -4.81 -3.25
C THR A 66 28.00 -4.30 -4.58
N ALA A 67 27.16 -4.08 -5.59
CA ALA A 67 27.58 -3.52 -6.87
C ALA A 67 28.11 -2.08 -6.71
N ILE A 68 27.43 -1.23 -5.92
CA ILE A 68 27.86 0.13 -5.60
C ILE A 68 29.23 0.13 -4.91
N GLY A 69 29.42 -0.71 -3.88
CA GLY A 69 30.70 -0.78 -3.15
C GLY A 69 31.86 -1.28 -4.01
N ILE A 70 31.59 -2.21 -4.93
CA ILE A 70 32.60 -2.63 -5.91
C ILE A 70 32.95 -1.49 -6.85
N PHE A 71 31.96 -0.74 -7.34
CA PHE A 71 32.21 0.42 -8.17
C PHE A 71 33.08 1.47 -7.45
N THR A 72 32.73 1.86 -6.22
CA THR A 72 33.52 2.87 -5.50
C THR A 72 34.95 2.41 -5.21
N SER A 73 35.16 1.09 -5.01
CA SER A 73 36.51 0.50 -4.89
C SER A 73 37.36 0.62 -6.16
N THR A 74 36.75 0.93 -7.32
CA THR A 74 37.48 1.20 -8.58
C THR A 74 37.82 2.67 -8.79
N ILE A 75 37.24 3.58 -8.00
CA ILE A 75 37.44 5.04 -8.15
C ILE A 75 38.66 5.53 -7.37
N THR A 76 38.98 4.86 -6.26
CA THR A 76 40.03 5.28 -5.32
C THR A 76 40.82 4.08 -4.82
N ASP A 77 42.14 4.22 -4.74
CA ASP A 77 43.04 3.22 -4.15
C ASP A 77 42.95 3.20 -2.61
N ASN A 78 42.45 4.28 -1.99
CA ASN A 78 42.28 4.35 -0.55
C ASN A 78 40.99 3.65 -0.10
N GLN A 79 41.13 2.54 0.64
CA GLN A 79 40.04 1.71 1.13
C GLN A 79 39.03 2.47 2.01
N ILE A 80 39.49 3.40 2.85
CA ILE A 80 38.62 4.19 3.73
C ILE A 80 37.75 5.13 2.88
N VAL A 81 38.36 5.80 1.90
CA VAL A 81 37.62 6.69 0.98
C VAL A 81 36.62 5.90 0.14
N ALA A 82 36.99 4.71 -0.34
CA ALA A 82 36.09 3.83 -1.08
C ALA A 82 34.86 3.43 -0.24
N PHE A 83 35.10 3.09 1.03
CA PHE A 83 34.04 2.71 1.98
C PHE A 83 33.08 3.87 2.25
N ILE A 84 33.59 5.05 2.64
CA ILE A 84 32.75 6.22 2.92
C ILE A 84 31.95 6.62 1.68
N THR A 85 32.57 6.61 0.50
CA THR A 85 31.89 6.92 -0.76
C THR A 85 30.80 5.89 -1.07
N SER A 86 31.04 4.60 -0.79
CA SER A 86 30.03 3.56 -0.96
C SER A 86 28.83 3.80 -0.06
N VAL A 87 29.06 4.07 1.23
CA VAL A 87 27.99 4.31 2.20
C VAL A 87 27.16 5.53 1.78
N PHE A 88 27.83 6.61 1.38
CA PHE A 88 27.15 7.82 0.88
C PHE A 88 26.28 7.53 -0.35
N LEU A 89 26.80 6.80 -1.34
CA LEU A 89 26.02 6.44 -2.53
C LEU A 89 24.85 5.51 -2.19
N CYS A 90 25.05 4.50 -1.34
CA CYS A 90 23.96 3.64 -0.89
C CYS A 90 22.85 4.46 -0.21
N PHE A 91 23.22 5.38 0.68
CA PHE A 91 22.27 6.29 1.34
C PHE A 91 21.52 7.18 0.33
N LEU A 92 22.25 7.79 -0.60
CA LEU A 92 21.68 8.64 -1.65
C LEU A 92 20.67 7.90 -2.52
N PHE A 93 20.99 6.68 -2.96
CA PHE A 93 20.07 5.87 -3.76
C PHE A 93 18.88 5.34 -2.94
N TYR A 94 19.07 5.11 -1.64
CA TYR A 94 18.00 4.61 -0.79
C TYR A 94 16.95 5.69 -0.50
N ILE A 95 17.34 6.79 0.13
CA ILE A 95 16.41 7.84 0.60
C ILE A 95 16.60 9.21 -0.06
N GLY A 96 17.68 9.43 -0.82
CA GLY A 96 17.95 10.74 -1.40
C GLY A 96 16.86 11.21 -2.37
N PHE A 97 16.23 10.29 -3.10
CA PHE A 97 15.12 10.61 -4.00
C PHE A 97 13.80 10.87 -3.27
N GLU A 98 13.53 10.14 -2.17
CA GLU A 98 12.36 10.34 -1.30
C GLU A 98 12.31 11.80 -0.79
N GLY A 99 13.43 12.30 -0.25
CA GLY A 99 13.47 13.69 0.23
C GLY A 99 13.31 14.76 -0.86
N ILE A 100 13.72 14.48 -2.11
CA ILE A 100 13.49 15.39 -3.24
C ILE A 100 12.03 15.30 -3.70
N ALA A 101 11.45 14.10 -3.69
CA ALA A 101 10.07 13.85 -4.07
C ALA A 101 9.09 14.55 -3.15
N ASP A 102 9.34 14.54 -1.83
CA ASP A 102 8.53 15.25 -0.85
C ASP A 102 8.51 16.76 -1.12
N PHE A 103 9.69 17.34 -1.34
CA PHE A 103 9.83 18.77 -1.65
C PHE A 103 9.17 19.15 -2.98
N ALA A 104 9.28 18.28 -4.00
CA ALA A 104 8.73 18.51 -5.33
C ALA A 104 7.28 18.03 -5.51
N SER A 105 6.71 17.38 -4.48
CA SER A 105 5.42 16.67 -4.52
C SER A 105 5.28 15.76 -5.75
N SER A 106 6.31 14.95 -6.04
CA SER A 106 6.40 14.18 -7.27
C SER A 106 6.60 12.68 -7.03
N ASN A 107 5.53 11.90 -7.26
CA ASN A 107 5.57 10.44 -7.19
C ASN A 107 6.57 9.83 -8.18
N PHE A 108 6.82 10.49 -9.30
CA PHE A 108 7.82 10.03 -10.27
C PHE A 108 9.24 10.07 -9.69
N ILE A 109 9.55 11.10 -8.91
CA ILE A 109 10.88 11.22 -8.28
C ILE A 109 11.04 10.18 -7.18
N ASP A 110 9.98 9.90 -6.42
CA ASP A 110 10.03 8.87 -5.36
C ASP A 110 10.34 7.48 -5.94
N GLN A 111 9.74 7.15 -7.08
CA GLN A 111 10.00 5.91 -7.83
C GLN A 111 11.43 5.79 -8.38
N LEU A 112 12.28 6.81 -8.26
CA LEU A 112 13.70 6.69 -8.59
C LEU A 112 14.53 6.12 -7.43
N GLY A 113 14.01 6.17 -6.20
CA GLY A 113 14.67 5.72 -4.99
C GLY A 113 14.45 4.24 -4.66
N MET A 114 15.46 3.59 -4.08
CA MET A 114 15.35 2.19 -3.67
C MET A 114 14.36 1.99 -2.52
N SER A 115 14.11 3.02 -1.70
CA SER A 115 13.16 2.99 -0.58
C SER A 115 11.75 2.61 -1.07
N SER A 116 11.25 3.24 -2.13
CA SER A 116 9.92 2.99 -2.70
C SER A 116 9.77 1.52 -3.16
N HIS A 117 10.73 1.02 -3.94
CA HIS A 117 10.76 -0.36 -4.42
C HIS A 117 10.96 -1.40 -3.29
N TYR A 118 11.80 -1.09 -2.31
CA TYR A 118 12.00 -1.96 -1.15
C TYR A 118 10.74 -2.04 -0.29
N LYS A 119 10.08 -0.91 -0.01
CA LYS A 119 8.80 -0.85 0.72
C LYS A 119 7.75 -1.71 0.00
N SER A 120 7.61 -1.56 -1.31
CA SER A 120 6.72 -2.38 -2.16
C SER A 120 6.97 -3.89 -1.96
N ILE A 121 8.20 -4.36 -2.19
CA ILE A 121 8.56 -5.79 -2.04
C ILE A 121 8.41 -6.27 -0.59
N SER A 122 8.80 -5.45 0.39
CA SER A 122 8.82 -5.83 1.81
C SER A 122 7.44 -6.11 2.40
N ARG A 123 6.37 -5.60 1.76
CA ARG A 123 4.98 -5.89 2.11
C ARG A 123 4.50 -7.27 1.61
N GLY A 124 5.33 -8.01 0.87
CA GLY A 124 4.93 -9.29 0.30
C GLY A 124 4.34 -9.19 -1.12
N VAL A 125 4.34 -8.01 -1.73
CA VAL A 125 3.92 -7.79 -3.12
C VAL A 125 5.14 -7.75 -4.02
N LEU A 126 5.33 -8.76 -4.86
CA LEU A 126 6.40 -8.78 -5.86
C LEU A 126 5.90 -8.15 -7.16
N ASP A 127 6.21 -6.88 -7.36
CA ASP A 127 6.04 -6.22 -8.66
C ASP A 127 7.29 -6.45 -9.54
N THR A 128 7.07 -6.84 -10.79
CA THR A 128 8.14 -6.94 -11.80
C THR A 128 8.94 -5.63 -11.96
N ARG A 129 8.32 -4.46 -11.72
CA ARG A 129 9.00 -3.16 -11.77
C ARG A 129 10.11 -3.08 -10.73
N ASP A 130 9.83 -3.50 -9.51
CA ASP A 130 10.78 -3.43 -8.40
C ASP A 130 11.96 -4.37 -8.64
N ILE A 131 11.68 -5.59 -9.11
CA ILE A 131 12.70 -6.57 -9.47
C ILE A 131 13.60 -6.04 -10.58
N LEU A 132 13.00 -5.52 -11.65
CA LEU A 132 13.75 -4.96 -12.78
C LEU A 132 14.57 -3.72 -12.38
N TYR A 133 14.04 -2.90 -11.48
CA TYR A 133 14.76 -1.77 -10.91
C TYR A 133 16.04 -2.21 -10.19
N PHE A 134 15.96 -3.14 -9.24
CA PHE A 134 17.15 -3.59 -8.52
C PHE A 134 18.15 -4.33 -9.42
N ILE A 135 17.68 -5.14 -10.37
CA ILE A 135 18.53 -5.79 -11.37
C ILE A 135 19.25 -4.74 -12.22
N SER A 136 18.54 -3.69 -12.66
CA SER A 136 19.12 -2.66 -13.51
C SER A 136 20.17 -1.83 -12.76
N ILE A 137 19.97 -1.49 -11.47
CA ILE A 137 20.99 -0.80 -10.67
C ILE A 137 22.22 -1.67 -10.51
N THR A 138 22.01 -2.93 -10.13
CA THR A 138 23.10 -3.90 -9.94
C THR A 138 23.93 -4.04 -11.22
N ALA A 139 23.25 -4.24 -12.36
CA ALA A 139 23.89 -4.35 -13.66
C ALA A 139 24.63 -3.07 -14.07
N PHE A 140 24.02 -1.90 -13.83
CA PHE A 140 24.61 -0.60 -14.11
C PHE A 140 25.94 -0.42 -13.36
N PHE A 141 25.95 -0.62 -12.04
CA PHE A 141 27.15 -0.46 -11.21
C PHE A 141 28.24 -1.50 -11.53
N ILE A 142 27.87 -2.75 -11.80
CA ILE A 142 28.83 -3.77 -12.28
C ILE A 142 29.44 -3.36 -13.63
N PHE A 143 28.62 -2.89 -14.57
CA PHE A 143 29.08 -2.50 -15.90
C PHE A 143 30.10 -1.35 -15.83
N ILE A 144 29.79 -0.30 -15.07
CA ILE A 144 30.72 0.82 -14.90
C ILE A 144 31.97 0.41 -14.12
N SER A 145 31.88 -0.55 -13.17
CA SER A 145 33.05 -1.11 -12.50
C SER A 145 34.02 -1.79 -13.48
N ILE A 146 33.48 -2.58 -14.42
CA ILE A 146 34.29 -3.25 -15.46
C ILE A 146 34.97 -2.22 -16.37
N LYS A 147 34.29 -1.11 -16.67
CA LYS A 147 34.84 -0.02 -17.48
C LYS A 147 35.86 0.83 -16.71
N GLY A 148 35.62 1.07 -15.42
CA GLY A 148 36.47 1.88 -14.54
C GLY A 148 37.88 1.31 -14.42
N ILE A 149 38.00 0.00 -14.24
CA ILE A 149 39.31 -0.68 -14.14
C ILE A 149 40.14 -0.56 -15.43
N LYS A 150 39.51 -0.30 -16.58
CA LYS A 150 40.22 -0.18 -17.87
C LYS A 150 40.98 1.15 -18.02
N ASN A 151 40.65 2.19 -17.24
CA ASN A 151 41.25 3.51 -17.35
C ASN A 151 41.86 3.94 -16.01
N GLU A 152 43.18 3.78 -15.84
CA GLU A 152 43.93 4.30 -14.68
C GLU A 152 43.75 5.82 -14.46
N LYS A 153 43.24 6.54 -15.47
CA LYS A 153 42.72 7.91 -15.34
C LYS A 153 41.43 8.03 -16.16
N LEU A 154 40.29 8.23 -15.49
CA LEU A 154 39.01 8.54 -16.15
C LEU A 154 39.15 9.86 -16.94
N GLN A 155 39.50 9.78 -18.23
CA GLN A 155 39.52 10.95 -19.13
C GLN A 155 38.11 11.58 -19.20
N LYS A 156 38.00 12.90 -19.43
CA LYS A 156 36.71 13.64 -19.54
C LYS A 156 35.66 12.95 -20.43
N LYS A 157 36.08 12.27 -21.51
CA LYS A 157 35.20 11.50 -22.41
C LYS A 157 34.52 10.30 -21.72
N SER A 158 35.14 9.72 -20.70
CA SER A 158 34.57 8.62 -19.89
C SER A 158 33.45 9.10 -18.98
N TRP A 159 33.56 10.32 -18.41
CA TRP A 159 32.50 10.91 -17.59
C TRP A 159 31.22 11.20 -18.39
N ILE A 160 31.37 11.65 -19.64
CA ILE A 160 30.22 11.84 -20.55
C ILE A 160 29.53 10.51 -20.87
N GLN A 161 30.31 9.43 -21.08
CA GLN A 161 29.75 8.09 -21.30
C GLN A 161 29.01 7.57 -20.06
N ILE A 162 29.60 7.73 -18.88
CA ILE A 162 28.96 7.36 -17.60
C ILE A 162 27.66 8.15 -17.39
N ALA A 163 27.69 9.47 -17.62
CA ALA A 163 26.50 10.31 -17.53
C ALA A 163 25.41 9.88 -18.53
N SER A 164 25.77 9.59 -19.78
CA SER A 164 24.80 9.08 -20.78
C SER A 164 24.20 7.74 -20.39
N LEU A 165 24.98 6.83 -19.80
CA LEU A 165 24.49 5.55 -19.30
C LEU A 165 23.56 5.74 -18.11
N PHE A 166 23.84 6.71 -17.25
CA PHE A 166 22.98 7.07 -16.13
C PHE A 166 21.62 7.59 -16.61
N VAL A 167 21.61 8.46 -17.62
CA VAL A 167 20.38 8.96 -18.25
C VAL A 167 19.59 7.82 -18.89
N VAL A 168 20.26 6.94 -19.64
CA VAL A 168 19.60 5.76 -20.25
C VAL A 168 19.03 4.83 -19.19
N PHE A 169 19.74 4.61 -18.08
CA PHE A 169 19.26 3.82 -16.94
C PHE A 169 17.96 4.39 -16.37
N PHE A 170 17.88 5.71 -16.15
CA PHE A 170 16.67 6.35 -15.64
C PHE A 170 15.51 6.29 -16.64
N ILE A 171 15.78 6.53 -17.93
CA ILE A 171 14.75 6.44 -18.98
C ILE A 171 14.20 5.02 -19.07
N LEU A 172 15.07 4.00 -19.03
CA LEU A 172 14.64 2.61 -19.06
C LEU A 172 13.76 2.28 -17.88
N ASN A 173 14.16 2.62 -16.65
CA ASN A 173 13.34 2.36 -15.45
C ASN A 173 12.00 3.11 -15.49
N SER A 174 11.98 4.33 -16.03
CA SER A 174 10.75 5.10 -16.21
C SER A 174 9.80 4.44 -17.22
N ALA A 175 10.33 3.78 -18.25
CA ALA A 175 9.53 3.13 -19.28
C ALA A 175 8.89 1.79 -18.84
N VAL A 176 9.35 1.18 -17.74
CA VAL A 176 8.81 -0.10 -17.25
C VAL A 176 7.42 0.05 -16.61
N ASN A 177 6.93 1.27 -16.42
CA ASN A 177 5.62 1.52 -15.81
C ASN A 177 4.43 0.95 -16.60
N GLY A 178 4.54 0.79 -17.92
CA GLY A 178 3.42 0.37 -18.77
C GLY A 178 3.15 -1.13 -18.89
N ILE A 179 4.07 -2.00 -18.45
CA ILE A 179 3.94 -3.47 -18.58
C ILE A 179 4.50 -4.12 -17.32
N HIS A 180 3.67 -4.23 -16.29
CA HIS A 180 4.08 -4.83 -15.03
C HIS A 180 3.10 -5.90 -14.57
N LYS A 181 3.62 -6.91 -13.88
CA LYS A 181 2.84 -7.93 -13.19
C LYS A 181 3.15 -7.85 -11.71
N ARG A 182 2.10 -7.94 -10.90
CA ARG A 182 2.18 -8.05 -9.44
C ARG A 182 1.87 -9.47 -9.01
N PHE A 183 2.65 -9.97 -8.07
CA PHE A 183 2.42 -11.25 -7.42
C PHE A 183 2.31 -11.02 -5.92
N ASP A 184 1.14 -11.29 -5.35
CA ASP A 184 0.92 -11.22 -3.91
C ASP A 184 1.34 -12.55 -3.25
N LEU A 185 2.32 -12.47 -2.34
CA LEU A 185 2.81 -13.61 -1.57
C LEU A 185 2.14 -13.77 -0.20
N THR A 186 1.21 -12.87 0.15
CA THR A 186 0.48 -12.97 1.42
C THR A 186 -0.43 -14.18 1.45
N LYS A 187 -0.54 -14.77 2.64
CA LYS A 187 -1.28 -16.03 2.85
C LYS A 187 -2.78 -15.89 2.56
N ASP A 188 -3.32 -14.70 2.77
CA ASP A 188 -4.71 -14.30 2.61
C ASP A 188 -4.98 -13.54 1.31
N SER A 189 -3.99 -13.40 0.41
CA SER A 189 -4.10 -12.55 -0.79
C SER A 189 -4.54 -11.13 -0.44
N ARG A 190 -4.00 -10.60 0.66
CA ARG A 190 -4.34 -9.31 1.28
C ARG A 190 -4.22 -8.13 0.32
N TYR A 191 -3.30 -8.20 -0.62
CA TYR A 191 -3.02 -7.16 -1.60
C TYR A 191 -3.54 -7.54 -3.00
N THR A 192 -4.55 -8.43 -3.06
CA THR A 192 -5.25 -8.79 -4.29
C THR A 192 -6.73 -8.46 -4.11
N LEU A 193 -7.24 -7.51 -4.89
CA LEU A 193 -8.67 -7.21 -4.90
C LEU A 193 -9.47 -8.41 -5.42
N SER A 194 -10.65 -8.65 -4.84
CA SER A 194 -11.58 -9.64 -5.36
C SER A 194 -12.08 -9.26 -6.75
N GLU A 195 -12.46 -10.26 -7.55
CA GLU A 195 -13.03 -10.02 -8.90
C GLU A 195 -14.25 -9.09 -8.86
N ALA A 196 -15.06 -9.17 -7.79
CA ALA A 196 -16.20 -8.29 -7.58
C ALA A 196 -15.77 -6.82 -7.39
N SER A 197 -14.73 -6.58 -6.60
CA SER A 197 -14.15 -5.24 -6.39
C SER A 197 -13.57 -4.68 -7.69
N LEU A 198 -12.85 -5.51 -8.47
CA LEU A 198 -12.31 -5.13 -9.77
C LEU A 198 -13.42 -4.74 -10.76
N ASP A 199 -14.48 -5.53 -10.85
CA ASP A 199 -15.60 -5.24 -11.75
C ASP A 199 -16.31 -3.92 -11.41
N ILE A 200 -16.37 -3.54 -10.12
CA ILE A 200 -16.97 -2.28 -9.66
C ILE A 200 -16.17 -1.07 -10.15
N ILE A 201 -14.83 -1.14 -10.12
CA ILE A 201 -13.97 -0.02 -10.51
C ILE A 201 -13.59 -0.02 -12.00
N LYS A 202 -13.78 -1.13 -12.71
CA LYS A 202 -13.35 -1.29 -14.11
C LYS A 202 -13.91 -0.25 -15.08
N ASN A 203 -15.14 0.21 -14.86
CA ASN A 203 -15.83 1.18 -15.72
C ASN A 203 -15.89 2.59 -15.09
N VAL A 204 -14.99 2.88 -14.14
CA VAL A 204 -14.87 4.22 -13.55
C VAL A 204 -14.00 5.06 -14.47
N ASP A 205 -14.65 5.84 -15.34
CA ASP A 205 -14.00 6.68 -16.35
C ASP A 205 -13.72 8.12 -15.88
N THR A 206 -14.29 8.50 -14.73
CA THR A 206 -14.05 9.82 -14.09
C THR A 206 -13.53 9.63 -12.67
N PRO A 207 -12.80 10.60 -12.10
CA PRO A 207 -12.19 10.38 -10.80
C PRO A 207 -13.19 10.14 -9.66
N ILE A 208 -13.00 9.05 -8.91
CA ILE A 208 -13.58 8.89 -7.56
C ILE A 208 -12.57 9.47 -6.59
N ILE A 209 -12.96 10.53 -5.88
CA ILE A 209 -12.11 11.19 -4.88
C ILE A 209 -12.49 10.67 -3.49
N ILE A 210 -11.50 10.19 -2.73
CA ILE A 210 -11.68 9.54 -1.44
C ILE A 210 -10.92 10.31 -0.36
N ASP A 211 -11.64 10.91 0.58
CA ASP A 211 -11.05 11.59 1.72
C ASP A 211 -11.15 10.70 2.96
N VAL A 212 -10.01 10.22 3.46
CA VAL A 212 -9.90 9.28 4.59
C VAL A 212 -9.50 10.04 5.86
N PHE A 213 -10.33 10.00 6.90
CA PHE A 213 -10.12 10.75 8.15
C PHE A 213 -9.36 9.95 9.23
N LEU A 214 -8.39 9.14 8.79
CA LEU A 214 -7.66 8.19 9.63
C LEU A 214 -6.15 8.43 9.57
N GLU A 215 -5.71 9.66 9.87
CA GLU A 215 -4.29 10.04 9.91
C GLU A 215 -3.93 10.61 11.30
N SER A 216 -2.91 10.06 11.96
CA SER A 216 -2.34 10.61 13.20
C SER A 216 -1.02 9.91 13.58
N GLU A 217 -0.01 10.67 14.00
CA GLU A 217 1.25 10.12 14.51
C GLU A 217 1.07 9.42 15.87
N ASN A 218 0.04 9.82 16.64
CA ASN A 218 -0.19 9.40 18.03
C ASN A 218 -1.12 8.19 18.15
N PHE A 219 -1.43 7.50 17.04
CA PHE A 219 -2.25 6.29 17.12
C PHE A 219 -1.52 5.16 17.86
N PRO A 220 -2.23 4.37 18.68
CA PRO A 220 -1.68 3.13 19.20
C PRO A 220 -1.45 2.13 18.06
N SER A 221 -0.67 1.08 18.33
CA SER A 221 -0.25 0.09 17.32
C SER A 221 -1.39 -0.49 16.50
N GLU A 222 -2.55 -0.75 17.12
CA GLU A 222 -3.71 -1.32 16.46
C GLU A 222 -4.28 -0.33 15.41
N PHE A 223 -4.42 0.95 15.75
CA PHE A 223 -4.98 1.93 14.82
C PHE A 223 -3.98 2.40 13.76
N ARG A 224 -2.67 2.40 14.07
CA ARG A 224 -1.63 2.54 13.03
C ARG A 224 -1.70 1.41 12.01
N ARG A 225 -2.01 0.19 12.44
CA ARG A 225 -2.28 -0.93 11.53
C ARG A 225 -3.51 -0.64 10.68
N LEU A 226 -4.64 -0.23 11.27
CA LEU A 226 -5.86 0.09 10.49
C LEU A 226 -5.61 1.18 9.43
N GLN A 227 -4.89 2.25 9.80
CA GLN A 227 -4.47 3.32 8.88
C GLN A 227 -3.63 2.78 7.72
N THR A 228 -2.59 2.00 8.05
CA THR A 228 -1.68 1.40 7.06
C THR A 228 -2.43 0.48 6.10
N GLU A 229 -3.28 -0.40 6.62
CA GLU A 229 -4.06 -1.37 5.82
C GLU A 229 -5.11 -0.67 4.95
N THR A 230 -5.74 0.40 5.44
CA THR A 230 -6.67 1.24 4.66
C THR A 230 -5.95 1.91 3.49
N ARG A 231 -4.77 2.47 3.76
CA ARG A 231 -3.94 3.13 2.74
C ARG A 231 -3.52 2.14 1.67
N GLN A 232 -3.00 1.00 2.08
CA GLN A 232 -2.57 -0.07 1.18
C GLN A 232 -3.72 -0.59 0.30
N LEU A 233 -4.89 -0.83 0.87
CA LEU A 233 -6.06 -1.24 0.08
C LEU A 233 -6.41 -0.21 -1.00
N LEU A 234 -6.39 1.08 -0.65
CA LEU A 234 -6.67 2.15 -1.61
C LEU A 234 -5.57 2.30 -2.67
N GLU A 235 -4.30 2.06 -2.32
CA GLU A 235 -3.20 1.95 -3.28
C GLU A 235 -3.44 0.80 -4.29
N GLU A 236 -4.02 -0.33 -3.87
CA GLU A 236 -4.38 -1.41 -4.79
C GLU A 236 -5.55 -1.01 -5.71
N PHE A 237 -6.57 -0.32 -5.20
CA PHE A 237 -7.63 0.23 -6.06
C PHE A 237 -7.10 1.26 -7.07
N GLU A 238 -6.20 2.16 -6.66
CA GLU A 238 -5.54 3.15 -7.53
C GLU A 238 -4.65 2.47 -8.58
N ALA A 239 -3.93 1.41 -8.21
CA ALA A 239 -3.09 0.66 -9.13
C ALA A 239 -3.89 -0.03 -10.25
N GLU A 240 -5.09 -0.52 -9.93
CA GLU A 240 -6.00 -1.16 -10.90
C GLU A 240 -6.79 -0.14 -11.73
N ASN A 241 -7.11 1.03 -11.17
CA ASN A 241 -7.70 2.13 -11.91
C ASN A 241 -7.20 3.49 -11.40
N SER A 242 -6.45 4.21 -12.25
CA SER A 242 -5.88 5.53 -11.94
C SER A 242 -6.90 6.65 -11.71
N ASN A 243 -8.19 6.40 -11.95
CA ASN A 243 -9.28 7.32 -11.58
C ASN A 243 -9.68 7.18 -10.10
N ILE A 244 -9.15 6.20 -9.36
CA ILE A 244 -9.33 6.14 -7.91
C ILE A 244 -8.26 7.00 -7.25
N ILE A 245 -8.65 8.12 -6.66
CA ILE A 245 -7.74 9.09 -6.05
C ILE A 245 -8.10 9.20 -4.57
N PHE A 246 -7.13 9.07 -3.67
CA PHE A 246 -7.39 9.14 -2.24
C PHE A 246 -6.41 10.04 -1.50
N ASN A 247 -6.89 10.62 -0.40
CA ASN A 247 -6.14 11.50 0.49
C ASN A 247 -6.41 11.10 1.94
N PHE A 248 -5.42 11.29 2.81
CA PHE A 248 -5.55 11.04 4.25
C PHE A 248 -5.46 12.37 5.00
N PHE A 249 -6.34 12.54 5.98
CA PHE A 249 -6.46 13.77 6.77
C PHE A 249 -6.49 13.47 8.25
N ASN A 250 -5.80 14.31 9.03
CA ASN A 250 -5.99 14.40 10.47
C ASN A 250 -6.99 15.53 10.75
N PRO A 251 -8.28 15.25 10.97
CA PRO A 251 -9.27 16.30 11.22
C PRO A 251 -9.05 17.05 12.54
N LEU A 252 -8.15 16.55 13.41
CA LEU A 252 -7.89 17.09 14.73
C LEU A 252 -6.49 17.69 14.86
N GLU A 253 -5.81 17.94 13.74
CA GLU A 253 -4.49 18.59 13.71
C GLU A 253 -4.58 20.06 14.16
N ASP A 254 -5.62 20.78 13.72
CA ASP A 254 -5.88 22.16 14.16
C ASP A 254 -6.60 22.16 15.51
N GLU A 255 -5.82 22.31 16.58
CA GLU A 255 -6.35 22.36 17.96
C GLU A 255 -7.32 23.52 18.19
N ALA A 256 -7.18 24.65 17.48
CA ALA A 256 -8.00 25.84 17.71
C ALA A 256 -9.44 25.67 17.21
N ASN A 257 -9.61 24.92 16.12
CA ASN A 257 -10.91 24.67 15.49
C ASN A 257 -11.46 23.26 15.75
N ARG A 258 -10.83 22.50 16.65
CA ARG A 258 -11.11 21.08 16.89
C ARG A 258 -12.60 20.78 17.11
N ASP A 259 -13.25 21.49 18.02
CA ASP A 259 -14.65 21.24 18.39
C ASP A 259 -15.60 21.58 17.23
N ILE A 260 -15.30 22.64 16.47
CA ILE A 260 -16.07 23.04 15.28
C ILE A 260 -15.95 21.97 14.19
N ILE A 261 -14.75 21.44 13.94
CA ILE A 261 -14.53 20.38 12.97
C ILE A 261 -15.26 19.11 13.40
N ILE A 262 -15.18 18.73 14.68
CA ILE A 262 -15.91 17.58 15.23
C ILE A 262 -17.42 17.73 14.98
N GLU A 263 -17.97 18.91 15.24
CA GLU A 263 -19.40 19.18 15.01
C GLU A 263 -19.76 19.08 13.52
N GLN A 264 -18.98 19.70 12.63
CA GLN A 264 -19.22 19.68 11.19
C GLN A 264 -19.16 18.26 10.60
N LEU A 265 -18.19 17.44 11.01
CA LEU A 265 -18.07 16.05 10.58
C LEU A 265 -19.25 15.21 11.11
N THR A 266 -19.64 15.43 12.37
CA THR A 266 -20.79 14.74 12.98
C THR A 266 -22.10 15.10 12.25
N GLN A 267 -22.29 16.38 11.88
CA GLN A 267 -23.46 16.83 11.10
C GLN A 267 -23.52 16.18 9.71
N ARG A 268 -22.36 15.84 9.13
CA ARG A 268 -22.25 15.08 7.88
C ARG A 268 -22.41 13.56 8.06
N GLY A 269 -22.64 13.10 9.29
CA GLY A 269 -22.83 11.67 9.63
C GLY A 269 -21.55 10.91 9.96
N LEU A 270 -20.39 11.58 10.00
CA LEU A 270 -19.12 10.97 10.39
C LEU A 270 -18.99 11.07 11.91
N THR A 271 -19.51 10.08 12.62
CA THR A 271 -19.50 10.09 14.08
C THR A 271 -18.11 9.76 14.63
N PRO A 272 -17.58 10.54 15.59
CA PRO A 272 -16.31 10.22 16.23
C PRO A 272 -16.42 8.96 17.09
N MET A 273 -15.29 8.30 17.33
CA MET A 273 -15.15 7.32 18.39
C MET A 273 -14.06 7.74 19.36
N GLN A 274 -14.23 7.34 20.62
CA GLN A 274 -13.20 7.49 21.65
C GLN A 274 -12.39 6.21 21.75
N MET A 275 -11.10 6.37 21.94
CA MET A 275 -10.14 5.30 22.08
C MET A 275 -9.25 5.57 23.28
N SER A 276 -8.89 4.54 24.03
CA SER A 276 -7.94 4.66 25.13
C SER A 276 -6.53 4.50 24.61
N VAL A 277 -5.69 5.51 24.77
CA VAL A 277 -4.26 5.49 24.45
C VAL A 277 -3.50 5.38 25.77
N GLN A 278 -2.70 4.33 25.91
CA GLN A 278 -1.88 4.15 27.10
C GLN A 278 -0.45 4.60 26.80
N GLU A 279 -0.02 5.68 27.45
CA GLU A 279 1.30 6.27 27.27
C GLU A 279 1.98 6.43 28.63
N ASN A 280 3.16 5.83 28.81
CA ASN A 280 3.92 5.88 30.08
C ASN A 280 3.13 5.48 31.34
N GLY A 281 2.15 4.58 31.21
CA GLY A 281 1.29 4.14 32.32
C GLY A 281 0.09 5.05 32.61
N ALA A 282 -0.01 6.21 31.95
CA ALA A 282 -1.21 7.04 31.94
C ALA A 282 -2.15 6.61 30.81
N SER A 283 -3.45 6.59 31.08
CA SER A 283 -4.48 6.29 30.08
C SER A 283 -5.16 7.59 29.65
N THR A 284 -4.90 8.02 28.43
CA THR A 284 -5.50 9.24 27.83
C THR A 284 -6.56 8.82 26.81
N GLN A 285 -7.71 9.50 26.80
CA GLN A 285 -8.72 9.27 25.76
C GLN A 285 -8.39 10.10 24.52
N ALA A 286 -8.24 9.43 23.37
CA ALA A 286 -8.11 10.06 22.06
C ALA A 286 -9.42 9.96 21.29
N ILE A 287 -9.76 11.03 20.55
CA ILE A 287 -10.89 11.05 19.62
C ILE A 287 -10.37 10.75 18.23
N ILE A 288 -11.05 9.89 17.49
CA ILE A 288 -10.72 9.58 16.09
C ILE A 288 -11.98 9.52 15.21
N PHE A 289 -11.79 9.70 13.89
CA PHE A 289 -12.86 9.65 12.88
C PHE A 289 -12.59 8.52 11.88
N PRO A 290 -12.98 7.27 12.20
CA PRO A 290 -12.70 6.12 11.36
C PRO A 290 -13.66 6.03 10.16
N TRP A 291 -13.61 7.04 9.29
CA TRP A 291 -14.49 7.21 8.15
C TRP A 291 -13.70 7.62 6.92
N ALA A 292 -14.22 7.26 5.75
CA ALA A 292 -13.85 7.86 4.48
C ALA A 292 -15.08 8.47 3.80
N LEU A 293 -14.86 9.51 3.01
CA LEU A 293 -15.86 10.09 2.10
C LEU A 293 -15.42 9.81 0.68
N ALA A 294 -16.23 9.09 -0.08
CA ALA A 294 -15.99 8.87 -1.51
C ALA A 294 -16.96 9.72 -2.32
N SER A 295 -16.45 10.46 -3.29
CA SER A 295 -17.22 11.36 -4.16
C SER A 295 -17.04 11.02 -5.63
N TYR A 296 -18.15 10.94 -6.37
CA TYR A 296 -18.19 10.63 -7.80
C TYR A 296 -19.42 11.28 -8.43
N ASN A 297 -19.27 12.01 -9.53
CA ASN A 297 -20.38 12.63 -10.28
C ASN A 297 -21.40 13.38 -9.38
N ASN A 298 -20.91 14.26 -8.50
CA ASN A 298 -21.70 15.05 -7.54
C ASN A 298 -22.47 14.24 -6.49
N GLN A 299 -22.21 12.94 -6.37
CA GLN A 299 -22.70 12.11 -5.28
C GLN A 299 -21.56 11.81 -4.32
N THR A 300 -21.87 11.82 -3.02
CA THR A 300 -20.91 11.51 -1.96
C THR A 300 -21.52 10.43 -1.07
N VAL A 301 -20.72 9.43 -0.74
CA VAL A 301 -21.08 8.36 0.19
C VAL A 301 -20.08 8.31 1.34
N THR A 302 -20.57 8.00 2.53
CA THR A 302 -19.76 7.75 3.73
C THR A 302 -19.40 6.27 3.80
N ILE A 303 -18.12 5.96 4.04
CA ILE A 303 -17.61 4.60 4.15
C ILE A 303 -17.04 4.42 5.58
N PRO A 304 -17.63 3.55 6.41
CA PRO A 304 -17.09 3.28 7.74
C PRO A 304 -15.83 2.42 7.64
N LEU A 305 -14.75 2.84 8.30
CA LEU A 305 -13.48 2.10 8.36
C LEU A 305 -13.45 1.11 9.54
N ILE A 306 -14.43 1.20 10.43
CA ILE A 306 -14.57 0.31 11.58
C ILE A 306 -15.81 -0.56 11.46
N LYS A 307 -15.67 -1.82 11.87
CA LYS A 307 -16.78 -2.76 12.03
C LYS A 307 -16.91 -3.16 13.49
N ASN A 308 -17.73 -2.42 14.23
CA ASN A 308 -17.94 -2.68 15.64
C ASN A 308 -18.88 -3.87 15.87
N LYS A 309 -18.52 -4.74 16.81
CA LYS A 309 -19.39 -5.78 17.36
C LYS A 309 -19.41 -5.61 18.87
N ILE A 310 -20.59 -5.65 19.47
CA ILE A 310 -20.76 -5.42 20.91
C ILE A 310 -19.87 -6.39 21.70
N GLY A 311 -19.02 -5.85 22.59
CA GLY A 311 -18.13 -6.62 23.46
C GLY A 311 -16.75 -6.94 22.89
N THR A 312 -16.40 -6.51 21.67
CA THR A 312 -15.04 -6.72 21.13
C THR A 312 -14.03 -5.81 21.79
N ASN A 313 -12.85 -6.34 22.11
CA ASN A 313 -11.71 -5.52 22.52
C ASN A 313 -11.12 -4.73 21.34
N GLN A 314 -10.19 -3.82 21.60
CA GLN A 314 -9.61 -2.93 20.59
C GLN A 314 -8.88 -3.69 19.48
N GLN A 315 -8.14 -4.74 19.83
CA GLN A 315 -7.41 -5.58 18.87
C GLN A 315 -8.38 -6.31 17.93
N GLU A 316 -9.44 -6.91 18.47
CA GLU A 316 -10.46 -7.62 17.72
C GLU A 316 -11.28 -6.67 16.85
N LEU A 317 -11.63 -5.48 17.36
CA LEU A 317 -12.29 -4.42 16.60
C LEU A 317 -11.47 -4.08 15.35
N VAL A 318 -10.18 -3.78 15.51
CA VAL A 318 -9.30 -3.45 14.39
C VAL A 318 -9.15 -4.63 13.44
N SER A 319 -8.94 -5.84 13.95
CA SER A 319 -8.79 -7.04 13.11
C SER A 319 -10.03 -7.28 12.23
N ASN A 320 -11.23 -7.19 12.82
CA ASN A 320 -12.49 -7.32 12.09
C ASN A 320 -12.71 -6.18 11.09
N SER A 321 -12.22 -4.99 11.42
CA SER A 321 -12.32 -3.82 10.56
C SER A 321 -11.43 -3.97 9.34
N VAL A 322 -10.15 -4.35 9.53
CA VAL A 322 -9.19 -4.62 8.44
C VAL A 322 -9.74 -5.68 7.48
N GLN A 323 -10.27 -6.79 7.99
CA GLN A 323 -10.88 -7.84 7.17
C GLN A 323 -12.13 -7.39 6.39
N HIS A 324 -12.75 -6.26 6.77
CA HIS A 324 -13.96 -5.75 6.15
C HIS A 324 -13.72 -4.54 5.24
N LEU A 325 -12.49 -3.99 5.22
CA LEU A 325 -12.19 -2.76 4.49
C LEU A 325 -12.51 -2.89 3.00
N GLU A 326 -12.09 -3.98 2.35
CA GLU A 326 -12.35 -4.18 0.91
C GLU A 326 -13.85 -4.13 0.62
N TYR A 327 -14.66 -4.88 1.38
CA TYR A 327 -16.11 -4.83 1.24
C TYR A 327 -16.65 -3.42 1.45
N ALA A 328 -16.20 -2.70 2.48
CA ALA A 328 -16.70 -1.36 2.79
C ALA A 328 -16.45 -0.38 1.64
N PHE A 329 -15.25 -0.42 1.05
CA PHE A 329 -14.90 0.41 -0.10
C PHE A 329 -15.63 -0.03 -1.38
N ALA A 330 -15.62 -1.33 -1.70
CA ALA A 330 -16.34 -1.88 -2.85
C ALA A 330 -17.84 -1.53 -2.80
N ASP A 331 -18.45 -1.62 -1.61
CA ASP A 331 -19.82 -1.22 -1.38
C ASP A 331 -20.05 0.28 -1.62
N GLY A 332 -19.18 1.12 -1.07
CA GLY A 332 -19.20 2.57 -1.29
C GLY A 332 -19.08 2.93 -2.78
N PHE A 333 -18.12 2.33 -3.48
CA PHE A 333 -17.93 2.55 -4.92
C PHE A 333 -19.13 2.05 -5.72
N SER A 334 -19.69 0.89 -5.38
CA SER A 334 -20.88 0.36 -6.04
C SER A 334 -22.07 1.31 -5.92
N LYS A 335 -22.27 1.94 -4.75
CA LYS A 335 -23.33 2.95 -4.56
C LYS A 335 -23.13 4.20 -5.42
N LEU A 336 -21.89 4.56 -5.71
CA LEU A 336 -21.53 5.69 -6.57
C LEU A 336 -21.63 5.37 -8.07
N THR A 337 -21.15 4.20 -8.48
CA THR A 337 -21.07 3.81 -9.90
C THR A 337 -22.38 3.21 -10.42
N ASN A 338 -23.18 2.61 -9.53
CA ASN A 338 -24.47 2.02 -9.85
C ASN A 338 -25.61 2.77 -9.14
N PRO A 339 -25.99 3.98 -9.61
CA PRO A 339 -27.07 4.73 -9.00
C PRO A 339 -28.40 3.95 -9.05
N LYS A 340 -29.23 4.13 -8.02
CA LYS A 340 -30.49 3.40 -7.81
C LYS A 340 -31.41 3.51 -9.03
N SER A 341 -31.47 2.44 -9.83
CA SER A 341 -32.34 2.37 -11.02
C SER A 341 -33.42 1.29 -10.91
N LYS A 342 -33.10 0.19 -10.23
CA LYS A 342 -34.00 -0.96 -10.05
C LYS A 342 -35.02 -0.69 -8.94
N LYS A 343 -36.28 -1.08 -9.18
CA LYS A 343 -37.40 -0.90 -8.26
C LYS A 343 -37.75 -2.21 -7.56
N ILE A 344 -37.89 -2.20 -6.24
CA ILE A 344 -38.35 -3.34 -5.43
C ILE A 344 -39.66 -2.94 -4.75
N ALA A 345 -40.71 -3.73 -4.96
CA ALA A 345 -41.97 -3.56 -4.26
C ALA A 345 -41.97 -4.42 -2.98
N ILE A 346 -42.28 -3.81 -1.83
CA ILE A 346 -42.45 -4.52 -0.56
C ILE A 346 -43.94 -4.77 -0.35
N LEU A 347 -44.34 -6.04 -0.39
CA LEU A 347 -45.73 -6.42 -0.20
C LEU A 347 -46.18 -6.16 1.25
N LYS A 348 -47.35 -5.54 1.41
CA LYS A 348 -47.99 -5.27 2.70
C LYS A 348 -49.43 -5.81 2.70
N GLY A 349 -49.94 -6.17 3.88
CA GLY A 349 -51.25 -6.82 4.05
C GLY A 349 -51.16 -8.35 4.00
N ASN A 350 -52.29 -9.07 4.06
CA ASN A 350 -52.37 -10.55 3.96
C ASN A 350 -51.26 -11.32 4.72
N GLU A 351 -51.24 -11.18 6.04
CA GLU A 351 -50.31 -11.92 6.93
C GLU A 351 -48.80 -11.67 6.69
N GLN A 352 -48.44 -10.62 5.94
CA GLN A 352 -47.03 -10.21 5.81
C GLN A 352 -46.48 -9.59 7.11
N LEU A 353 -45.15 -9.64 7.26
CA LEU A 353 -44.43 -9.11 8.42
C LEU A 353 -44.69 -7.62 8.62
N GLU A 354 -44.90 -7.22 9.89
CA GLU A 354 -45.03 -5.81 10.27
C GLU A 354 -43.75 -5.01 10.02
N ASP A 355 -43.90 -3.71 9.76
CA ASP A 355 -42.79 -2.78 9.45
C ASP A 355 -41.65 -2.85 10.48
N LYS A 356 -41.97 -3.03 11.76
CA LYS A 356 -40.96 -3.12 12.85
C LYS A 356 -39.98 -4.28 12.68
N TYR A 357 -40.37 -5.35 12.00
CA TYR A 357 -39.52 -6.53 11.77
C TYR A 357 -38.71 -6.43 10.47
N ILE A 358 -39.15 -5.60 9.52
CA ILE A 358 -38.49 -5.44 8.22
C ILE A 358 -37.78 -4.10 8.06
N ALA A 359 -37.89 -3.18 9.03
CA ALA A 359 -37.37 -1.82 8.93
C ALA A 359 -35.88 -1.76 8.58
N ASP A 360 -35.02 -2.53 9.26
CA ASP A 360 -33.58 -2.54 8.98
C ASP A 360 -33.28 -3.13 7.59
N PHE A 361 -33.98 -4.18 7.21
CA PHE A 361 -33.86 -4.81 5.89
C PHE A 361 -34.26 -3.85 4.77
N VAL A 362 -35.42 -3.19 4.90
CA VAL A 362 -35.91 -2.20 3.94
C VAL A 362 -34.99 -0.99 3.88
N LYS A 363 -34.48 -0.52 5.02
CA LYS A 363 -33.50 0.57 5.08
C LYS A 363 -32.24 0.22 4.28
N LYS A 364 -31.66 -0.96 4.50
CA LYS A 364 -30.46 -1.44 3.78
C LYS A 364 -30.71 -1.64 2.28
N LEU A 365 -31.81 -2.28 1.89
CA LEU A 365 -32.16 -2.40 0.47
C LEU A 365 -32.36 -1.03 -0.18
N GLY A 366 -32.88 -0.07 0.57
CA GLY A 366 -33.14 1.29 0.11
C GLY A 366 -31.86 2.02 -0.30
N GLU A 367 -30.68 1.54 0.10
CA GLU A 367 -29.38 2.09 -0.31
C GLU A 367 -29.00 1.73 -1.75
N TYR A 368 -29.58 0.69 -2.34
CA TYR A 368 -29.28 0.23 -3.71
C TYR A 368 -30.49 0.28 -4.66
N TYR A 369 -31.69 0.23 -4.10
CA TYR A 369 -32.94 0.09 -4.86
C TYR A 369 -33.92 1.20 -4.53
N LEU A 370 -34.77 1.51 -5.51
CA LEU A 370 -35.96 2.32 -5.29
C LEU A 370 -37.04 1.42 -4.67
N ILE A 371 -37.41 1.67 -3.41
CA ILE A 371 -38.37 0.85 -2.68
C ILE A 371 -39.73 1.54 -2.60
N ALA A 372 -40.79 0.80 -2.88
CA ALA A 372 -42.16 1.25 -2.67
C ALA A 372 -43.01 0.16 -1.99
N PRO A 373 -43.87 0.50 -1.02
CA PRO A 373 -44.83 -0.44 -0.47
C PRO A 373 -45.92 -0.76 -1.50
N PHE A 374 -46.39 -2.01 -1.53
CA PHE A 374 -47.51 -2.45 -2.35
C PHE A 374 -48.51 -3.22 -1.49
N THR A 375 -49.66 -2.60 -1.21
CA THR A 375 -50.73 -3.18 -0.38
C THR A 375 -51.60 -4.13 -1.21
N LEU A 376 -51.70 -5.38 -0.77
CA LEU A 376 -52.44 -6.44 -1.49
C LEU A 376 -53.97 -6.32 -1.36
N ASP A 377 -54.47 -5.42 -0.51
CA ASP A 377 -55.91 -5.24 -0.23
C ASP A 377 -56.73 -4.76 -1.44
N SER A 378 -56.07 -4.27 -2.49
CA SER A 378 -56.71 -3.82 -3.74
C SER A 378 -57.13 -4.96 -4.67
N VAL A 379 -56.67 -6.20 -4.44
CA VAL A 379 -56.93 -7.35 -5.34
C VAL A 379 -58.18 -8.15 -4.92
N ALA A 380 -58.70 -7.96 -3.70
CA ALA A 380 -59.78 -8.78 -3.15
C ALA A 380 -61.20 -8.42 -3.66
N LYS A 381 -61.40 -7.30 -4.39
CA LYS A 381 -62.74 -6.81 -4.78
C LYS A 381 -63.17 -7.10 -6.22
N ASN A 382 -62.68 -8.17 -6.86
CA ASN A 382 -63.13 -8.53 -8.21
C ASN A 382 -63.28 -10.04 -8.49
N HIS A 383 -63.86 -10.79 -7.56
CA HIS A 383 -64.55 -12.03 -7.94
C HIS A 383 -65.92 -11.67 -8.49
N LYS A 384 -65.99 -11.46 -9.81
CA LYS A 384 -67.25 -11.43 -10.56
C LYS A 384 -68.00 -12.73 -10.30
N GLN A 385 -69.17 -12.61 -9.66
CA GLN A 385 -70.20 -13.64 -9.72
C GLN A 385 -70.67 -13.75 -11.17
N HIS A 386 -70.57 -14.95 -11.74
CA HIS A 386 -71.33 -15.40 -12.90
C HIS A 386 -72.27 -16.50 -12.46
#